data_AF-A0A524FGS6-F1
#
_entry.id   AF-A0A524FGS6-F1
#
_cell.length_a   1.000
_cell.length_b   1.000
_cell.length_c   1.000
_cell.angle_alpha   90.00
_cell.angle_beta   90.00
_cell.angle_gamma   90.00
#
_symmetry.space_group_name_H-M   'P 1'
#
loop_
_entity.id
_entity.type
_entity.pdbx_description
1 polymer ?
#
loop_
_entity_poly.entity_id
_entity_poly.type
_entity_poly.pdbx_seq_one_letter_code
_entity_poly.pdbx_strand_id
1 'polypeptide(L)'
;MFLLFLIRLVNFLLLVKKLTNYNKKDIDIGKTPLEIYKICSCLRETFCLSYAIRKENNLFLYFQNEGVLIKFEGNRLKYLGPDERSQALLLRKAIDKINLVNSSDIEKWRKSTPGIYIRNFSNNESFIKYFKSFPSFNPIFLINDNDVEKVNSYLTVNEFETLNTISDFFYIIPAYNIIIEDSNFFQLFKELKDIKFLTLSKINSIEDKFLYVNFRLDLLKKQD
;
A
#
# COMPACT_ATOMS: atom_id res chain seq x y z
N MET A 1 -6.07 8.51 35.56
CA MET A 1 -4.77 8.63 34.85
C MET A 1 -4.94 7.95 33.50
N PHE A 2 -5.49 8.69 32.52
CA PHE A 2 -5.74 8.16 31.18
C PHE A 2 -4.39 8.08 30.45
N LEU A 3 -3.86 6.88 30.30
CA LEU A 3 -2.76 6.61 29.39
C LEU A 3 -3.30 6.88 27.97
N LEU A 4 -3.00 8.06 27.42
CA LEU A 4 -3.07 8.27 25.97
C LEU A 4 -2.08 7.29 25.35
N PHE A 5 -2.55 6.10 24.98
CA PHE A 5 -1.84 5.29 23.99
C PHE A 5 -1.69 6.20 22.77
N LEU A 6 -0.46 6.62 22.46
CA LEU A 6 -0.15 7.18 21.15
C LEU A 6 -0.63 6.14 20.13
N ILE A 7 -1.72 6.45 19.42
CA ILE A 7 -2.23 5.60 18.35
C ILE A 7 -1.20 5.64 17.23
N ARG A 8 -0.33 4.63 17.19
CA ARG A 8 0.69 4.45 16.15
C ARG A 8 0.01 4.03 14.86
N LEU A 9 0.30 4.74 13.77
CA LEU A 9 -0.31 4.49 12.47
C LEU A 9 0.55 3.52 11.67
N VAL A 10 -0.08 2.51 11.08
CA VAL A 10 0.59 1.58 10.18
C VAL A 10 0.23 1.97 8.76
N ASN A 11 1.21 2.41 7.99
CA ASN A 11 0.98 2.83 6.61
C ASN A 11 1.57 1.82 5.65
N PHE A 12 0.76 1.36 4.70
CA PHE A 12 1.22 0.54 3.59
C PHE A 12 1.10 1.30 2.27
N LEU A 13 2.10 1.17 1.41
CA LEU A 13 2.09 1.61 0.01
C LEU A 13 2.20 0.39 -0.89
N LEU A 14 1.13 0.08 -1.62
CA LEU A 14 1.13 -0.89 -2.71
C LEU A 14 1.45 -0.18 -4.02
N LEU A 15 2.58 -0.53 -4.65
CA LEU A 15 2.93 -0.03 -5.98
C LEU A 15 2.33 -0.95 -7.04
N VAL A 16 1.47 -0.42 -7.89
CA VAL A 16 0.82 -1.13 -8.99
C VAL A 16 1.29 -0.48 -10.29
N LYS A 17 1.78 -1.27 -11.26
CA LYS A 17 2.37 -0.72 -12.49
C LYS A 17 1.38 0.13 -13.28
N LYS A 18 0.17 -0.39 -13.47
CA LYS A 18 -0.87 0.26 -14.26
C LYS A 18 -2.26 -0.04 -13.71
N LEU A 19 -3.20 0.81 -14.07
CA LEU A 19 -4.60 0.64 -13.75
C LEU A 19 -5.24 -0.40 -14.69
N THR A 20 -5.92 -1.38 -14.09
CA THR A 20 -6.64 -2.40 -14.84
C THR A 20 -8.12 -2.04 -14.89
N ASN A 21 -8.66 -1.94 -16.11
CA ASN A 21 -10.06 -1.61 -16.29
C ASN A 21 -10.95 -2.84 -16.05
N TYR A 22 -12.04 -2.64 -15.33
CA TYR A 22 -13.09 -3.62 -15.05
C TYR A 22 -14.36 -2.88 -14.67
N ASN A 23 -15.53 -3.46 -14.87
CA ASN A 23 -16.80 -2.83 -14.55
C ASN A 23 -17.63 -3.68 -13.56
N LYS A 24 -18.77 -3.16 -13.13
CA LYS A 24 -19.65 -3.86 -12.19
C LYS A 24 -20.11 -5.24 -12.71
N LYS A 25 -20.40 -5.35 -14.01
CA LYS A 25 -20.84 -6.61 -14.62
C LYS A 25 -19.74 -7.67 -14.49
N ASP A 26 -18.48 -7.30 -14.67
CA ASP A 26 -17.33 -8.22 -14.51
C ASP A 26 -17.29 -8.78 -13.07
N ILE A 27 -17.54 -7.94 -12.07
CA ILE A 27 -17.63 -8.34 -10.66
C ILE A 27 -18.85 -9.25 -10.43
N ASP A 28 -20.01 -8.88 -10.99
CA ASP A 28 -21.29 -9.60 -10.83
C ASP A 28 -21.23 -11.04 -11.39
N ILE A 29 -20.46 -11.27 -12.45
CA ILE A 29 -20.34 -12.57 -13.12
C ILE A 29 -19.05 -13.34 -12.77
N GLY A 30 -18.27 -12.86 -11.80
CA GLY A 30 -17.03 -13.52 -11.37
C GLY A 30 -15.91 -13.49 -12.42
N LYS A 31 -15.87 -12.45 -13.26
CA LYS A 31 -14.82 -12.20 -14.26
C LYS A 31 -13.94 -10.99 -13.89
N THR A 32 -13.86 -10.65 -12.60
CA THR A 32 -12.91 -9.65 -12.10
C THR A 32 -11.49 -10.01 -12.53
N PRO A 33 -10.70 -9.08 -13.09
CA PRO A 33 -9.31 -9.35 -13.45
C PRO A 33 -8.47 -9.78 -12.24
N LEU A 34 -7.52 -10.70 -12.46
CA LEU A 34 -6.69 -11.25 -11.39
C LEU A 34 -5.91 -10.19 -10.60
N GLU A 35 -5.47 -9.12 -11.26
CA GLU A 35 -4.78 -7.99 -10.60
C GLU A 35 -5.71 -7.27 -9.61
N ILE A 36 -6.99 -7.12 -9.95
CA ILE A 36 -7.99 -6.53 -9.05
C ILE A 36 -8.27 -7.48 -7.88
N TYR A 37 -8.36 -8.79 -8.13
CA TYR A 37 -8.48 -9.80 -7.07
C TYR A 37 -7.31 -9.70 -6.07
N LYS A 38 -6.08 -9.59 -6.56
CA LYS A 38 -4.89 -9.41 -5.71
C LYS A 38 -4.96 -8.13 -4.88
N ILE A 39 -5.38 -7.00 -5.47
CA ILE A 39 -5.58 -5.75 -4.71
C ILE A 39 -6.66 -5.92 -3.63
N CYS A 40 -7.75 -6.62 -3.94
CA CYS A 40 -8.80 -6.92 -2.97
C CYS A 40 -8.27 -7.79 -1.83
N SER A 41 -7.48 -8.82 -2.12
CA SER A 41 -6.79 -9.61 -1.09
C SER A 41 -5.87 -8.75 -0.22
N CYS A 42 -5.07 -7.85 -0.80
CA CYS A 42 -4.26 -6.90 -0.01
C CYS A 42 -5.13 -5.98 0.86
N LEU A 43 -6.27 -5.48 0.36
CA LEU A 43 -7.23 -4.69 1.14
C LEU A 43 -7.74 -5.49 2.34
N ARG A 44 -8.13 -6.75 2.13
CA ARG A 44 -8.58 -7.66 3.19
C ARG A 44 -7.48 -7.87 4.23
N GLU A 45 -6.28 -8.25 3.83
CA GLU A 45 -5.17 -8.51 4.76
C GLU A 45 -4.66 -7.24 5.47
N THR A 46 -4.90 -6.05 4.88
CA THR A 46 -4.58 -4.77 5.53
C THR A 46 -5.59 -4.39 6.59
N PHE A 47 -6.88 -4.63 6.38
CA PHE A 47 -7.94 -4.05 7.21
C PHE A 47 -8.76 -5.06 7.99
N CYS A 48 -9.11 -6.21 7.43
CA CYS A 48 -10.10 -7.10 8.02
C CYS A 48 -9.51 -7.93 9.17
N LEU A 49 -10.24 -7.95 10.28
CA LEU A 49 -10.09 -8.90 11.39
C LEU A 49 -11.36 -9.75 11.47
N SER A 50 -11.36 -10.81 12.29
CA SER A 50 -12.53 -11.68 12.44
C SER A 50 -13.81 -10.94 12.84
N TYR A 51 -13.71 -9.88 13.67
CA TYR A 51 -14.86 -9.15 14.22
C TYR A 51 -14.77 -7.62 14.08
N ALA A 52 -13.76 -7.12 13.38
CA ALA A 52 -13.49 -5.68 13.30
C ALA A 52 -12.68 -5.34 12.04
N ILE A 53 -12.36 -4.06 11.88
CA ILE A 53 -11.30 -3.62 10.97
C ILE A 53 -10.20 -2.88 11.73
N ARG A 54 -8.95 -3.00 11.29
CA ARG A 54 -7.81 -2.25 11.81
C ARG A 54 -8.00 -0.76 11.53
N LYS A 55 -8.18 0.03 12.58
CA LYS A 55 -8.47 1.47 12.49
C LYS A 55 -7.20 2.31 12.37
N GLU A 56 -6.09 1.76 12.83
CA GLU A 56 -4.75 2.34 12.80
C GLU A 56 -4.02 2.10 11.47
N ASN A 57 -4.53 1.20 10.62
CA ASN A 57 -3.94 0.92 9.32
C ASN A 57 -4.42 1.93 8.27
N ASN A 58 -3.52 2.30 7.36
CA ASN A 58 -3.83 3.00 6.13
C ASN A 58 -3.22 2.25 4.94
N LEU A 59 -3.94 2.19 3.82
CA LEU A 59 -3.43 1.64 2.58
C LEU A 59 -3.40 2.71 1.50
N PHE A 60 -2.27 2.83 0.83
CA PHE A 60 -2.05 3.68 -0.32
C PHE A 60 -1.82 2.78 -1.53
N LEU A 61 -2.62 2.93 -2.57
CA LEU A 61 -2.48 2.25 -3.85
C LEU A 61 -1.96 3.25 -4.86
N TYR A 62 -0.72 3.10 -5.33
CA TYR A 62 -0.16 3.96 -6.36
C TYR A 62 -0.15 3.25 -7.70
N PHE A 63 -0.95 3.73 -8.64
CA PHE A 63 -0.96 3.30 -10.04
C PHE A 63 0.06 4.13 -10.82
N GLN A 64 1.22 3.53 -11.07
CA GLN A 64 2.42 4.23 -11.50
C GLN A 64 2.25 4.91 -12.86
N ASN A 65 1.76 4.19 -13.87
CA ASN A 65 1.61 4.71 -15.22
C ASN A 65 0.61 5.87 -15.31
N GLU A 66 -0.43 5.83 -14.47
CA GLU A 66 -1.48 6.85 -14.42
C GLU A 66 -1.13 8.03 -13.50
N GLY A 67 -0.09 7.89 -12.66
CA GLY A 67 0.25 8.89 -11.65
C GLY A 67 -0.86 9.09 -10.61
N VAL A 68 -1.56 8.01 -10.22
CA VAL A 68 -2.73 8.09 -9.32
C VAL A 68 -2.46 7.38 -8.01
N LEU A 69 -2.77 8.05 -6.91
CA LEU A 69 -2.76 7.49 -5.56
C LEU A 69 -4.19 7.38 -5.01
N ILE A 70 -4.59 6.18 -4.61
CA ILE A 70 -5.83 5.95 -3.86
C ILE A 70 -5.49 5.62 -2.41
N LYS A 71 -6.00 6.39 -1.46
CA LYS A 71 -5.80 6.19 -0.03
C LYS A 71 -7.05 5.62 0.61
N PHE A 72 -6.88 4.59 1.42
CA PHE A 72 -7.86 4.00 2.32
C PHE A 72 -7.43 4.32 3.76
N GLU A 73 -8.25 5.09 4.50
CA GLU A 73 -8.04 5.47 5.90
C GLU A 73 -8.85 4.55 6.81
N GLY A 74 -8.20 3.64 7.54
CA GLY A 74 -8.88 2.62 8.36
C GLY A 74 -9.85 3.21 9.37
N ASN A 75 -9.46 4.29 10.04
CA ASN A 75 -10.29 4.99 11.04
C ASN A 75 -11.57 5.63 10.45
N ARG A 76 -11.61 5.93 9.15
CA ARG A 76 -12.75 6.56 8.46
C ARG A 76 -13.47 5.63 7.48
N LEU A 77 -12.91 4.45 7.24
CA LEU A 77 -13.43 3.49 6.28
C LEU A 77 -14.82 2.98 6.70
N LYS A 78 -15.73 2.93 5.72
CA LYS A 78 -17.06 2.31 5.87
C LYS A 78 -17.34 1.39 4.68
N TYR A 79 -18.22 0.42 4.89
CA TYR A 79 -18.72 -0.52 3.87
C TYR A 79 -17.69 -1.49 3.29
N LEU A 80 -16.45 -1.51 3.81
CA LEU A 80 -15.47 -2.53 3.45
C LEU A 80 -15.85 -3.84 4.15
N GLY A 81 -16.36 -4.80 3.39
CA GLY A 81 -16.54 -6.18 3.83
C GLY A 81 -15.28 -7.01 3.56
N PRO A 82 -15.19 -8.23 4.14
CA PRO A 82 -14.12 -9.18 3.82
C PRO A 82 -14.28 -9.82 2.44
N ASP A 83 -15.45 -9.71 1.82
CA ASP A 83 -15.74 -10.26 0.50
C ASP A 83 -15.11 -9.43 -0.63
N GLU A 84 -14.60 -10.11 -1.65
CA GLU A 84 -13.97 -9.48 -2.81
C GLU A 84 -14.92 -8.50 -3.53
N ARG A 85 -16.21 -8.85 -3.63
CA ARG A 85 -17.21 -8.07 -4.35
C ARG A 85 -17.35 -6.66 -3.76
N SER A 86 -17.51 -6.52 -2.45
CA SER A 86 -17.65 -5.21 -1.79
C SER A 86 -16.38 -4.37 -1.94
N GLN A 87 -15.21 -4.99 -1.84
CA GLN A 87 -13.90 -4.36 -2.01
C GLN A 87 -13.70 -3.87 -3.45
N ALA A 88 -13.98 -4.73 -4.44
CA ALA A 88 -13.88 -4.41 -5.86
C ALA A 88 -14.83 -3.28 -6.25
N LEU A 89 -16.04 -3.23 -5.68
CA LEU A 89 -17.01 -2.14 -5.90
C LEU A 89 -16.53 -0.81 -5.30
N LEU A 90 -15.93 -0.82 -4.11
CA LEU A 90 -15.37 0.39 -3.49
C LEU A 90 -14.17 0.92 -4.28
N LEU A 91 -13.27 0.03 -4.69
CA LEU A 91 -12.14 0.37 -5.55
C LEU A 91 -12.63 0.94 -6.89
N ARG A 92 -13.65 0.33 -7.51
CA ARG A 92 -14.19 0.82 -8.78
C ARG A 92 -14.74 2.23 -8.66
N LYS A 93 -15.50 2.53 -7.60
CA LYS A 93 -16.01 3.88 -7.32
C LYS A 93 -14.89 4.91 -7.18
N ALA A 94 -13.74 4.52 -6.63
CA ALA A 94 -12.58 5.40 -6.57
C ALA A 94 -11.96 5.60 -7.95
N ILE A 95 -11.80 4.52 -8.73
CA ILE A 95 -11.29 4.56 -10.09
C ILE A 95 -12.15 5.44 -11.01
N ASP A 96 -13.48 5.36 -10.91
CA ASP A 96 -14.41 6.17 -11.71
C ASP A 96 -14.22 7.68 -11.53
N LYS A 97 -13.65 8.11 -10.40
CA LYS A 97 -13.36 9.54 -10.11
C LYS A 97 -11.99 10.01 -10.59
N ILE A 98 -11.13 9.11 -11.08
CA ILE A 98 -9.81 9.46 -11.61
C ILE A 98 -9.94 10.39 -12.81
N ASN A 99 -10.88 10.13 -13.72
CA ASN A 99 -11.03 10.87 -14.98
C ASN A 99 -11.86 12.17 -14.85
N LEU A 100 -12.40 12.46 -13.66
CA LEU A 100 -13.17 13.68 -13.39
C LEU A 100 -12.27 14.84 -12.91
N VAL A 101 -10.98 14.83 -13.28
CA VAL A 101 -9.97 15.79 -12.80
C VAL A 101 -9.91 16.99 -13.73
N ASN A 102 -10.16 18.17 -13.18
CA ASN A 102 -9.72 19.41 -13.81
C ASN A 102 -8.23 19.63 -13.51
N SER A 103 -7.50 20.28 -14.42
CA SER A 103 -6.07 20.58 -14.23
C SER A 103 -5.75 21.33 -12.93
N SER A 104 -6.70 22.12 -12.42
CA SER A 104 -6.61 22.86 -11.15
C SER A 104 -6.70 21.98 -9.88
N ASP A 105 -7.09 20.71 -10.02
CA ASP A 105 -7.25 19.74 -8.92
C ASP A 105 -6.13 18.68 -8.88
N ILE A 106 -5.15 18.79 -9.79
CA ILE A 106 -3.92 18.00 -9.72
C ILE A 106 -3.27 18.25 -8.35
N GLU A 107 -2.72 17.19 -7.75
CA GLU A 107 -2.10 17.20 -6.41
C GLU A 107 -3.03 17.52 -5.23
N LYS A 108 -4.36 17.55 -5.40
CA LYS A 108 -5.31 17.67 -4.28
C LYS A 108 -5.98 16.34 -3.94
N TRP A 109 -6.23 16.12 -2.65
CA TRP A 109 -7.02 14.99 -2.17
C TRP A 109 -8.51 15.19 -2.49
N ARG A 110 -9.13 14.19 -3.12
CA ARG A 110 -10.55 14.17 -3.45
C ARG A 110 -11.22 12.95 -2.84
N LYS A 111 -12.34 13.15 -2.16
CA LYS A 111 -13.06 12.04 -1.51
C LYS A 111 -13.83 11.21 -2.54
N SER A 112 -13.60 9.89 -2.52
CA SER A 112 -14.41 8.91 -3.26
C SER A 112 -15.65 8.52 -2.48
N THR A 113 -15.42 7.83 -1.36
CA THR A 113 -16.40 7.29 -0.41
C THR A 113 -15.85 7.49 1.01
N PRO A 114 -16.59 7.18 2.09
CA PRO A 114 -16.07 7.35 3.45
C PRO A 114 -14.75 6.58 3.69
N GLY A 115 -13.70 7.33 4.02
CA GLY A 115 -12.35 6.79 4.24
C GLY A 115 -11.57 6.48 2.95
N ILE A 116 -12.09 6.77 1.76
CA ILE A 116 -11.38 6.52 0.50
C ILE A 116 -11.19 7.84 -0.25
N TYR A 117 -9.94 8.15 -0.60
CA TYR A 117 -9.54 9.40 -1.24
C TYR A 117 -8.62 9.13 -2.43
N ILE A 118 -8.60 10.05 -3.38
CA ILE A 118 -7.81 9.95 -4.60
C ILE A 118 -6.99 11.22 -4.75
N ARG A 119 -5.76 11.09 -5.22
CA ARG A 119 -4.88 12.20 -5.59
C ARG A 119 -4.15 11.85 -6.87
N ASN A 120 -4.08 12.81 -7.78
CA ASN A 120 -3.36 12.68 -9.04
C ASN A 120 -2.02 13.42 -8.93
N PHE A 121 -1.02 12.91 -9.62
CA PHE A 121 0.33 13.44 -9.69
C PHE A 121 0.68 13.72 -11.14
N SER A 122 1.45 14.79 -11.36
CA SER A 122 1.91 15.15 -12.70
C SER A 122 2.90 14.12 -13.25
N ASN A 123 3.69 13.50 -12.37
CA ASN A 123 4.65 12.45 -12.68
C ASN A 123 5.09 11.70 -11.41
N ASN A 124 5.88 10.64 -11.60
CA ASN A 124 6.43 9.83 -10.51
C ASN A 124 7.33 10.61 -9.53
N GLU A 125 8.04 11.63 -9.99
CA GLU A 125 8.89 12.47 -9.13
C GLU A 125 8.03 13.32 -8.17
N SER A 126 6.94 13.89 -8.65
CA SER A 126 5.98 14.66 -7.83
C SER A 126 5.31 13.77 -6.78
N PHE A 127 5.01 12.51 -7.14
CA PHE A 127 4.54 11.51 -6.19
C PHE A 127 5.60 11.22 -5.12
N ILE A 128 6.84 10.96 -5.50
CA ILE A 128 7.93 10.68 -4.56
C ILE A 128 8.19 11.90 -3.65
N LYS A 129 8.14 13.13 -4.18
CA LYS A 129 8.26 14.36 -3.38
C LYS A 129 7.15 14.48 -2.35
N TYR A 130 5.91 14.17 -2.72
CA TYR A 130 4.78 14.10 -1.78
C TYR A 130 4.98 12.97 -0.76
N PHE A 131 5.45 11.81 -1.20
CA PHE A 131 5.65 10.66 -0.33
C PHE A 131 6.72 10.93 0.73
N LYS A 132 7.79 11.66 0.38
CA LYS A 132 8.82 12.13 1.31
C LYS A 132 8.31 13.14 2.35
N SER A 133 7.16 13.79 2.13
CA SER A 133 6.66 14.85 3.03
C SER A 133 5.81 14.33 4.20
N PHE A 134 5.60 13.01 4.31
CA PHE A 134 4.89 12.43 5.44
C PHE A 134 5.63 12.71 6.75
N PRO A 135 4.94 13.15 7.82
CA PRO A 135 5.54 13.27 9.15
C PRO A 135 6.05 11.90 9.63
N SER A 136 7.21 11.88 10.28
CA SER A 136 7.81 10.65 10.83
C SER A 136 7.95 9.53 9.80
N PHE A 137 8.31 9.89 8.57
CA PHE A 137 8.45 8.96 7.45
C PHE A 137 9.66 8.04 7.64
N ASN A 138 9.39 6.81 8.10
CA ASN A 138 10.37 5.73 8.20
C ASN A 138 10.06 4.65 7.15
N PRO A 139 10.50 4.82 5.90
CA PRO A 139 10.15 3.90 4.82
C PRO A 139 10.88 2.56 4.96
N ILE A 140 10.12 1.49 4.79
CA ILE A 140 10.63 0.13 4.64
C ILE A 140 10.19 -0.35 3.27
N PHE A 141 11.14 -0.69 2.41
CA PHE A 141 10.88 -1.26 1.10
C PHE A 141 11.04 -2.77 1.15
N LEU A 142 9.97 -3.51 0.85
CA LEU A 142 9.99 -4.96 0.81
C LEU A 142 10.40 -5.45 -0.58
N ILE A 143 11.63 -5.98 -0.65
CA ILE A 143 12.16 -6.65 -1.84
C ILE A 143 11.59 -8.08 -1.88
N ASN A 144 11.25 -8.57 -3.07
CA ASN A 144 10.89 -9.99 -3.22
C ASN A 144 12.13 -10.84 -2.98
N ASP A 145 11.96 -11.97 -2.29
CA ASP A 145 13.04 -12.90 -1.98
C ASP A 145 13.85 -13.31 -3.24
N ASN A 146 13.13 -13.65 -4.31
CA ASN A 146 13.71 -14.00 -5.62
C ASN A 146 14.49 -12.86 -6.32
N ASP A 147 14.41 -11.63 -5.81
CA ASP A 147 15.10 -10.46 -6.35
C ASP A 147 16.25 -9.98 -5.46
N VAL A 148 16.41 -10.55 -4.26
CA VAL A 148 17.46 -10.16 -3.29
C VAL A 148 18.86 -10.32 -3.89
N GLU A 149 19.15 -11.46 -4.53
CA GLU A 149 20.46 -11.70 -5.16
C GLU A 149 20.82 -10.65 -6.22
N LYS A 150 19.81 -10.11 -6.93
CA LYS A 150 20.00 -9.13 -8.00
C LYS A 150 20.35 -7.74 -7.47
N VAL A 151 19.96 -7.43 -6.23
CA VAL A 151 20.19 -6.12 -5.60
C VAL A 151 21.34 -6.13 -4.60
N ASN A 152 21.73 -7.30 -4.08
CA ASN A 152 22.77 -7.44 -3.05
C ASN A 152 24.13 -6.85 -3.44
N SER A 153 24.42 -6.70 -4.74
CA SER A 153 25.67 -6.08 -5.22
C SER A 153 25.75 -4.57 -4.97
N TYR A 154 24.62 -3.89 -4.75
CA TYR A 154 24.55 -2.43 -4.58
C TYR A 154 23.57 -1.98 -3.49
N LEU A 155 22.98 -2.93 -2.76
CA LEU A 155 21.96 -2.68 -1.75
C LEU A 155 22.10 -3.66 -0.59
N THR A 156 22.08 -3.15 0.65
CA THR A 156 21.95 -4.02 1.82
C THR A 156 20.49 -4.37 2.05
N VAL A 157 20.13 -5.65 1.90
CA VAL A 157 18.81 -6.18 2.21
C VAL A 157 18.91 -7.02 3.48
N ASN A 158 18.12 -6.71 4.51
CA ASN A 158 18.06 -7.50 5.73
C ASN A 158 16.77 -8.31 5.81
N GLU A 159 16.74 -9.36 6.64
CA GLU A 159 15.50 -10.06 6.96
C GLU A 159 14.55 -9.14 7.72
N PHE A 160 13.25 -9.18 7.39
CA PHE A 160 12.22 -8.40 8.08
C PHE A 160 12.21 -8.68 9.59
N GLU A 161 12.54 -9.91 9.97
CA GLU A 161 12.60 -10.42 11.34
C GLU A 161 13.52 -9.59 12.24
N THR A 162 14.54 -8.95 11.65
CA THR A 162 15.51 -8.11 12.37
C THR A 162 14.90 -6.80 12.90
N LEU A 163 13.69 -6.45 12.46
CA LEU A 163 12.91 -5.34 13.03
C LEU A 163 12.39 -5.71 14.42
N ASN A 164 13.12 -5.27 15.44
CA ASN A 164 12.79 -5.48 16.85
C ASN A 164 12.17 -4.24 17.52
N THR A 165 11.71 -3.27 16.74
CA THR A 165 11.17 -2.01 17.27
C THR A 165 9.81 -1.74 16.66
N ILE A 166 8.90 -1.20 17.47
CA ILE A 166 7.63 -0.67 16.98
C ILE A 166 7.85 0.82 16.70
N SER A 167 7.82 1.20 15.43
CA SER A 167 7.80 2.60 15.01
C SER A 167 6.71 2.84 13.97
N ASP A 168 6.35 4.11 13.73
CA ASP A 168 5.48 4.49 12.63
C ASP A 168 6.22 4.27 11.31
N PHE A 169 6.18 3.04 10.82
CA PHE A 169 6.80 2.63 9.57
C PHE A 169 5.85 2.82 8.39
N PHE A 170 6.44 3.07 7.23
CA PHE A 170 5.75 3.08 5.95
C PHE A 170 6.24 1.90 5.10
N TYR A 171 5.44 0.85 5.02
CA TYR A 171 5.79 -0.38 4.30
C TYR A 171 5.46 -0.26 2.82
N ILE A 172 6.46 -0.29 1.96
CA ILE A 172 6.37 -0.16 0.51
C ILE A 172 6.49 -1.55 -0.09
N ILE A 173 5.47 -1.98 -0.83
CA ILE A 173 5.35 -3.32 -1.37
C ILE A 173 5.03 -3.22 -2.86
N PRO A 174 5.94 -3.62 -3.77
CA PRO A 174 5.67 -3.62 -5.19
C PRO A 174 4.85 -4.86 -5.62
N ALA A 175 3.81 -4.64 -6.43
CA ALA A 175 2.96 -5.70 -7.01
C ALA A 175 3.51 -6.31 -8.31
N TYR A 176 4.66 -5.83 -8.77
CA TYR A 176 5.35 -6.23 -10.00
C TYR A 176 6.87 -6.15 -9.74
N ASN A 177 7.69 -6.66 -10.65
CA ASN A 177 9.14 -6.64 -10.45
C ASN A 177 9.72 -5.27 -10.83
N ILE A 178 9.56 -4.29 -9.94
CA ILE A 178 10.01 -2.91 -10.16
C ILE A 178 11.52 -2.80 -10.44
N ILE A 179 12.34 -3.70 -9.91
CA ILE A 179 13.80 -3.68 -10.12
C ILE A 179 14.15 -3.94 -11.59
N ILE A 180 13.44 -4.89 -12.21
CA ILE A 180 13.66 -5.29 -13.61
C ILE A 180 12.83 -4.43 -14.57
N GLU A 181 11.55 -4.24 -14.23
CA GLU A 181 10.57 -3.60 -15.12
C GLU A 181 10.62 -2.07 -15.07
N ASP A 182 11.23 -1.47 -14.04
CA ASP A 182 11.31 -0.01 -13.88
C ASP A 182 12.44 0.46 -12.95
N SER A 183 13.69 0.20 -13.36
CA SER A 183 14.87 0.57 -12.57
C SER A 183 14.95 2.07 -12.26
N ASN A 184 14.45 2.94 -13.16
CA ASN A 184 14.40 4.38 -12.93
C ASN A 184 13.45 4.75 -11.79
N PHE A 185 12.25 4.18 -11.76
CA PHE A 185 11.32 4.43 -10.65
C PHE A 185 11.83 3.83 -9.34
N PHE A 186 12.44 2.64 -9.38
CA PHE A 186 13.09 2.05 -8.21
C PHE A 186 14.22 2.93 -7.66
N GLN A 187 15.00 3.56 -8.53
CA GLN A 187 16.08 4.47 -8.15
C GLN A 187 15.57 5.67 -7.33
N LEU A 188 14.38 6.21 -7.64
CA LEU A 188 13.76 7.27 -6.84
C LEU A 188 13.49 6.85 -5.38
N PHE A 189 13.24 5.55 -5.13
CA PHE A 189 13.10 5.00 -3.78
C PHE A 189 14.47 4.81 -3.11
N LYS A 190 15.49 4.36 -3.84
CA LYS A 190 16.86 4.23 -3.29
C LYS A 190 17.44 5.54 -2.80
N GLU A 191 17.02 6.65 -3.40
CA GLU A 191 17.40 8.01 -3.00
C GLU A 191 16.55 8.59 -1.85
N LEU A 192 15.68 7.78 -1.24
CA LEU A 192 15.00 8.17 -0.01
C LEU A 192 16.00 8.09 1.15
N LYS A 193 16.05 9.17 1.94
CA LYS A 193 16.82 9.17 3.17
C LYS A 193 16.24 8.14 4.15
N ASP A 194 17.12 7.43 4.85
CA ASP A 194 16.78 6.51 5.94
C ASP A 194 15.86 5.32 5.55
N ILE A 195 15.72 5.04 4.25
CA ILE A 195 14.98 3.86 3.76
C ILE A 195 15.72 2.58 4.12
N LYS A 196 14.95 1.60 4.62
CA LYS A 196 15.43 0.25 4.89
C LYS A 196 14.90 -0.68 3.81
N PHE A 197 15.77 -1.51 3.26
CA PHE A 197 15.38 -2.57 2.34
C PHE A 197 15.36 -3.89 3.09
N LEU A 198 14.20 -4.54 3.09
CA LEU A 198 14.01 -5.80 3.78
C LEU A 198 13.43 -6.84 2.84
N THR A 199 13.67 -8.11 3.13
CA THR A 199 13.01 -9.24 2.48
C THR A 199 12.13 -9.97 3.49
N LEU A 200 11.12 -10.65 2.97
CA LEU A 200 10.31 -11.62 3.70
C LEU A 200 10.59 -12.99 3.10
N SER A 201 11.67 -13.60 3.57
CA SER A 201 12.12 -14.90 3.08
C SER A 201 10.97 -15.91 3.08
N LYS A 202 10.79 -16.65 1.98
CA LYS A 202 9.73 -17.65 1.78
C LYS A 202 8.29 -17.11 1.64
N ILE A 203 8.04 -15.79 1.74
CA ILE A 203 6.72 -15.19 1.51
C ILE A 203 6.69 -14.50 0.15
N ASN A 204 6.11 -15.19 -0.82
CA ASN A 204 6.11 -14.74 -2.21
C ASN A 204 4.83 -14.00 -2.63
N SER A 205 3.66 -14.43 -2.15
CA SER A 205 2.40 -13.76 -2.49
C SER A 205 2.37 -12.36 -1.86
N ILE A 206 1.70 -11.41 -2.51
CA ILE A 206 1.73 -10.04 -2.04
C ILE A 206 0.84 -9.84 -0.82
N GLU A 207 -0.34 -10.44 -0.85
CA GLU A 207 -1.31 -10.46 0.24
C GLU A 207 -0.72 -11.05 1.53
N ASP A 208 0.07 -12.12 1.44
CA ASP A 208 0.70 -12.74 2.61
C ASP A 208 1.77 -11.83 3.23
N LYS A 209 2.39 -10.93 2.46
CA LYS A 209 3.30 -9.92 3.02
C LYS A 209 2.55 -8.92 3.88
N PHE A 210 1.38 -8.46 3.45
CA PHE A 210 0.53 -7.59 4.27
C PHE A 210 0.09 -8.29 5.55
N LEU A 211 -0.37 -9.53 5.44
CA LEU A 211 -0.76 -10.36 6.57
C LEU A 211 0.40 -10.55 7.55
N TYR A 212 1.58 -10.92 7.05
CA TYR A 212 2.74 -11.19 7.90
C TYR A 212 3.29 -9.94 8.59
N VAL A 213 3.37 -8.80 7.88
CA VAL A 213 3.76 -7.53 8.50
C VAL A 213 2.80 -7.18 9.64
N ASN A 214 1.49 -7.27 9.41
CA ASN A 214 0.48 -7.02 10.45
C ASN A 214 0.62 -8.00 11.62
N PHE A 215 0.82 -9.30 11.35
CA PHE A 215 1.04 -10.31 12.38
C PHE A 215 2.26 -9.98 13.25
N ARG A 216 3.38 -9.59 12.64
CA ARG A 216 4.60 -9.21 13.36
C ARG A 216 4.42 -7.96 14.20
N LEU A 217 3.72 -6.96 13.68
CA LEU A 217 3.38 -5.75 14.43
C LEU A 217 2.49 -6.07 15.64
N ASP A 218 1.52 -6.97 15.49
CA ASP A 218 0.67 -7.39 16.60
C ASP A 218 1.43 -8.17 17.67
N LEU A 219 2.43 -8.98 17.29
CA LEU A 219 3.31 -9.66 18.25
C LEU A 219 4.14 -8.66 19.05
N LEU A 220 4.75 -7.68 18.38
CA LEU A 220 5.54 -6.66 19.06
C LEU A 220 4.66 -5.83 20.00
N LYS A 221 3.44 -5.45 19.58
CA LYS A 221 2.49 -4.71 20.43
C LYS A 221 2.11 -5.43 21.72
N LYS A 222 2.22 -6.76 21.79
CA LYS A 222 1.95 -7.55 22.99
C LYS A 222 3.15 -7.62 23.95
N GLN A 223 4.34 -7.25 23.49
CA GLN A 223 5.58 -7.30 24.27
C GLN A 223 5.89 -5.96 24.94
N ASP A 224 5.36 -4.85 24.40
CA ASP A 224 5.36 -3.50 24.98
C ASP A 224 4.25 -3.34 26.06
#